data_AF-A0A9D8VFT7-F1
#
_entry.id   AF-A0A9D8VFT7-F1
#
_cell.length_a   1.000
_cell.length_b   1.000
_cell.length_c   1.000
_cell.angle_alpha   90.00
_cell.angle_beta   90.00
_cell.angle_gamma   90.00
#
_symmetry.space_group_name_H-M   'P 1'
#
loop_
_entity.id
_entity.type
_entity.pdbx_description
1 polymer ?
#
loop_
_entity_poly.entity_id
_entity_poly.type
_entity_poly.pdbx_seq_one_letter_code
_entity_poly.pdbx_strand_id
1 'polypeptide(L)'
;MRIKTHRSLVGPALVAAGLLFTGCDSDSNVSGPGNTNGDRTVSGFVTDDAAAGKSAGTIEGAVVTAAELNAQGRLSQAEGDATTDASGRFVLETSADSDLMVVTATKGDFESSILVDATGSTSTETPAMTSETYAEAEVYVEAQRQNEEEVTAADVAAFVDAEIAARIRSGSETAARVAVAIANSAEAEEEYAEENEGFDDEDFDRAKEEDERTYRDYQSSMRGQVSASAAVNARVALERAVARAHATAGASATAQAKARGASKTAMQSFTANMDATVRFHLRKKAELMSAIASGAAIEAEFQAEGSSQTSTVSQAAASLEAQVRSAGSESQIEAAWDEFRSDIKAAVAAELSVSSTLIDAAITSANSVEAKLVADLLIATTVDALVNAKAAYYSAAESTMAAALSTSAKANFGAKVLVLASGS
;
A
#
# COMPACT_ATOMS: atom_id res chain seq x y z
N MET A 1 15.94 51.39 -45.89
CA MET A 1 15.10 52.12 -44.92
C MET A 1 15.71 51.90 -43.53
N ARG A 2 16.29 52.97 -42.95
CA ARG A 2 16.51 53.30 -41.52
C ARG A 2 16.95 52.19 -40.53
N ILE A 3 17.91 52.31 -39.62
CA ILE A 3 18.71 53.42 -39.03
C ILE A 3 19.84 52.73 -38.20
N LYS A 4 21.00 53.39 -38.06
CA LYS A 4 22.11 53.08 -37.11
C LYS A 4 21.58 53.06 -35.64
N THR A 5 22.21 52.51 -34.61
CA THR A 5 23.46 52.97 -33.97
C THR A 5 23.70 52.17 -32.68
N HIS A 6 24.96 51.79 -32.47
CA HIS A 6 25.79 51.89 -31.25
C HIS A 6 25.50 51.16 -29.92
N ARG A 7 26.59 50.46 -29.49
CA ARG A 7 27.29 50.47 -28.18
C ARG A 7 26.49 49.86 -27.01
N SER A 8 27.06 49.24 -25.97
CA SER A 8 28.41 49.01 -25.48
C SER A 8 28.26 48.07 -24.28
N LEU A 9 29.15 47.09 -24.15
CA LEU A 9 29.93 46.77 -22.94
C LEU A 9 29.48 47.50 -21.66
N VAL A 10 29.09 46.74 -20.63
CA VAL A 10 29.46 46.83 -19.20
C VAL A 10 28.72 45.69 -18.49
N GLY A 11 29.47 44.71 -17.98
CA GLY A 11 28.98 43.89 -16.87
C GLY A 11 29.05 44.71 -15.57
N PRO A 12 28.11 44.47 -14.64
CA PRO A 12 28.43 44.54 -13.23
C PRO A 12 27.95 43.24 -12.55
N ALA A 13 28.86 42.57 -11.86
CA ALA A 13 29.14 42.78 -10.44
C ALA A 13 28.30 41.83 -9.59
N LEU A 14 28.99 40.77 -9.15
CA LEU A 14 28.91 40.21 -7.81
C LEU A 14 28.40 41.27 -6.81
N VAL A 15 27.19 41.03 -6.29
CA VAL A 15 26.79 41.55 -4.99
C VAL A 15 26.48 40.33 -4.13
N ALA A 16 27.51 39.96 -3.36
CA ALA A 16 27.35 39.17 -2.16
C ALA A 16 26.43 39.92 -1.21
N ALA A 17 25.17 39.51 -1.14
CA ALA A 17 24.30 39.84 -0.02
C ALA A 17 24.49 38.72 1.02
N GLY A 18 25.42 38.96 1.94
CA GLY A 18 25.53 38.22 3.18
C GLY A 18 24.25 38.40 3.98
N LEU A 19 23.36 37.41 3.91
CA LEU A 19 22.45 37.15 5.01
C LEU A 19 23.25 36.40 6.07
N LEU A 20 23.72 37.19 7.03
CA LEU A 20 24.10 36.72 8.35
C LEU A 20 22.92 35.94 8.92
N PHE A 21 22.92 34.61 8.75
CA PHE A 21 22.27 33.76 9.73
C PHE A 21 23.08 33.91 11.00
N THR A 22 22.65 34.84 11.85
CA THR A 22 22.84 34.69 13.28
C THR A 22 22.33 33.30 13.62
N GLY A 23 23.25 32.41 14.00
CA GLY A 23 22.90 31.19 14.69
C GLY A 23 22.08 31.56 15.91
N CYS A 24 20.79 31.27 15.86
CA CYS A 24 20.07 30.86 17.06
C CYS A 24 20.35 29.37 17.20
N ASP A 25 21.52 29.11 17.78
CA ASP A 25 21.78 27.94 18.60
C ASP A 25 20.66 27.91 19.66
N SER A 26 19.55 27.26 19.31
CA SER A 26 18.41 27.08 20.19
C SER A 26 18.64 25.75 20.87
N ASP A 27 19.57 25.80 21.82
CA ASP A 27 19.89 24.77 22.79
C ASP A 27 18.62 24.48 23.60
N SER A 28 17.72 23.68 23.01
CA SER A 28 16.54 23.13 23.68
C SER A 28 16.96 21.83 24.33
N ASN A 29 17.77 21.98 25.39
CA ASN A 29 18.11 20.91 26.31
C ASN A 29 16.81 20.36 26.94
N VAL A 30 16.21 19.38 26.29
CA VAL A 30 15.37 18.38 26.95
C VAL A 30 16.35 17.45 27.64
N SER A 31 16.62 17.72 28.91
CA SER A 31 17.46 16.83 29.72
C SER A 31 16.67 15.57 30.04
N GLY A 32 16.89 14.51 29.28
CA GLY A 32 16.58 13.15 29.71
C GLY A 32 17.51 12.73 30.85
N PRO A 33 17.13 11.77 31.70
CA PRO A 33 18.05 11.18 32.67
C PRO A 33 19.22 10.55 31.92
N GLY A 34 20.43 11.08 32.14
CA GLY A 34 21.63 10.61 31.46
C GLY A 34 21.91 9.14 31.75
N ASN A 35 21.72 8.30 30.71
CA ASN A 35 22.24 6.95 30.67
C ASN A 35 23.18 6.84 29.46
N THR A 36 24.38 6.32 29.68
CA THR A 36 25.52 6.45 28.75
C THR A 36 25.65 5.31 27.75
N ASN A 37 24.57 4.57 27.46
CA ASN A 37 24.59 3.42 26.55
C ASN A 37 23.30 3.34 25.69
N GLY A 38 23.05 4.31 24.81
CA GLY A 38 22.02 4.19 23.77
C GLY A 38 22.65 4.44 22.39
N ASP A 39 22.67 3.44 21.52
CA ASP A 39 23.26 3.55 20.17
C ASP A 39 22.30 4.19 19.16
N ARG A 40 21.01 4.37 19.52
CA ARG A 40 20.00 5.04 18.67
C ARG A 40 19.14 6.06 19.42
N THR A 41 18.77 7.12 18.71
CA THR A 41 17.84 8.16 19.16
C THR A 41 16.56 8.11 18.33
N VAL A 42 15.40 8.04 18.99
CA VAL A 42 14.08 8.12 18.36
C VAL A 42 13.34 9.34 18.89
N SER A 43 12.77 10.15 18.00
CA SER A 43 12.01 11.35 18.39
C SER A 43 10.65 11.39 17.70
N GLY A 44 9.66 11.96 18.37
CA GLY A 44 8.30 12.00 17.83
C GLY A 44 7.31 12.72 18.74
N PHE A 45 6.02 12.54 18.43
CA PHE A 45 4.90 13.14 19.15
C PHE A 45 3.87 12.10 19.55
N VAL A 46 3.31 12.24 20.75
CA VAL A 46 2.20 11.44 21.25
C VAL A 46 0.92 12.26 21.22
N THR A 47 -0.06 11.78 20.44
CA THR A 47 -1.37 12.43 20.32
C THR A 47 -2.49 11.52 20.80
N ASP A 48 -3.54 12.13 21.35
CA ASP A 48 -4.80 11.50 21.66
C ASP A 48 -5.82 11.92 20.59
N ASP A 49 -6.01 11.01 19.65
CA ASP A 49 -7.03 11.03 18.62
C ASP A 49 -8.15 10.01 18.91
N ALA A 50 -8.18 9.41 20.12
CA ALA A 50 -9.02 8.27 20.47
C ALA A 50 -10.54 8.58 20.50
N ALA A 51 -10.95 9.78 20.07
CA ALA A 51 -12.34 10.16 19.91
C ALA A 51 -12.60 10.73 18.51
N ALA A 52 -13.37 9.97 17.71
CA ALA A 52 -13.92 10.43 16.44
C ALA A 52 -14.51 11.85 16.59
N GLY A 53 -13.86 12.84 15.96
CA GLY A 53 -14.35 14.21 15.88
C GLY A 53 -13.84 15.22 16.92
N LYS A 54 -12.83 14.90 17.74
CA LYS A 54 -12.10 15.91 18.53
C LYS A 54 -10.78 16.27 17.87
N SER A 55 -10.36 17.53 17.95
CA SER A 55 -8.99 17.92 17.61
C SER A 55 -8.01 17.10 18.43
N ALA A 56 -7.04 16.46 17.78
CA ALA A 56 -6.05 15.63 18.45
C ALA A 56 -5.38 16.41 19.60
N GLY A 57 -5.52 15.90 20.82
CA GLY A 57 -4.86 16.46 22.00
C GLY A 57 -3.43 15.96 22.10
N THR A 58 -2.50 16.74 22.65
CA THR A 58 -1.16 16.25 22.97
C THR A 58 -1.18 15.59 24.35
N ILE A 59 -0.41 14.51 24.52
CA ILE A 59 -0.29 13.82 25.81
C ILE A 59 1.03 14.17 26.48
N GLU A 60 0.99 15.02 27.51
CA GLU A 60 2.12 15.33 28.38
C GLU A 60 2.33 14.24 29.44
N GLY A 61 3.59 13.93 29.80
CA GLY A 61 3.92 13.04 30.90
C GLY A 61 3.66 11.55 30.64
N ALA A 62 3.55 11.14 29.37
CA ALA A 62 3.56 9.73 29.00
C ALA A 62 4.99 9.19 29.01
N VAL A 63 5.17 7.98 29.52
CA VAL A 63 6.44 7.26 29.50
C VAL A 63 6.56 6.54 28.16
N VAL A 64 7.62 6.84 27.42
CA VAL A 64 7.92 6.30 26.10
C VAL A 64 9.06 5.31 26.22
N THR A 65 8.87 4.11 25.67
CA THR A 65 9.85 3.01 25.67
C THR A 65 9.91 2.37 24.29
N ALA A 66 10.99 1.64 24.01
CA ALA A 66 11.14 0.86 22.78
C ALA A 66 11.19 -0.64 23.09
N ALA A 67 10.71 -1.45 22.17
CA ALA A 67 10.82 -2.89 22.20
C ALA A 67 11.19 -3.43 20.82
N GLU A 68 11.99 -4.48 20.80
CA GLU A 68 12.39 -5.20 19.59
C GLU A 68 11.49 -6.41 19.40
N LEU A 69 11.14 -6.72 18.16
CA LEU A 69 10.53 -8.01 17.83
C LEU A 69 11.65 -9.02 17.65
N ASN A 70 11.59 -10.12 18.40
CA ASN A 70 12.43 -11.27 18.12
C ASN A 70 11.83 -12.13 16.99
N ALA A 71 12.59 -13.11 16.52
CA ALA A 71 12.18 -14.05 15.47
C ALA A 71 10.94 -14.92 15.80
N GLN A 72 10.37 -14.81 17.01
CA GLN A 72 9.12 -15.47 17.40
C GLN A 72 7.97 -14.47 17.58
N GLY A 73 8.11 -13.25 17.07
CA GLY A 73 7.14 -12.16 17.21
C GLY A 73 6.87 -11.73 18.65
N ARG A 74 7.82 -11.98 19.56
CA ARG A 74 7.71 -11.54 20.96
C ARG A 74 8.49 -10.25 21.13
N LEU A 75 7.85 -9.28 21.78
CA LEU A 75 8.48 -8.02 22.15
C LEU A 75 9.45 -8.22 23.31
N SER A 76 10.71 -7.83 23.09
CA SER A 76 11.73 -7.69 24.12
C SER A 76 11.97 -6.20 24.35
N GLN A 77 11.73 -5.73 25.58
CA GLN A 77 11.94 -4.33 25.91
C GLN A 77 13.43 -3.98 25.80
N ALA A 78 13.73 -2.91 25.07
CA ALA A 78 15.07 -2.31 25.01
C ALA A 78 15.30 -1.39 26.22
N GLU A 79 16.55 -1.14 26.59
CA GLU A 79 16.88 -0.18 27.62
C GLU A 79 16.64 1.25 27.12
N GLY A 80 16.22 2.14 28.03
CA GLY A 80 15.92 3.54 27.72
C GLY A 80 14.45 3.89 27.93
N ASP A 81 14.22 5.08 28.47
CA ASP A 81 12.90 5.67 28.60
C ASP A 81 12.96 7.17 28.38
N ALA A 82 11.86 7.73 27.91
CA ALA A 82 11.65 9.16 27.80
C ALA A 82 10.28 9.54 28.37
N THR A 83 10.11 10.81 28.71
CA THR A 83 8.80 11.34 29.13
C THR A 83 8.38 12.43 28.17
N THR A 84 7.13 12.41 27.71
CA THR A 84 6.62 13.45 26.82
C THR A 84 6.51 14.80 27.53
N ASP A 85 6.87 15.87 26.82
CA ASP A 85 6.72 17.24 27.31
C ASP A 85 5.27 17.78 27.17
N ALA A 86 5.05 19.05 27.52
CA ALA A 86 3.74 19.71 27.42
C ALA A 86 3.17 19.76 25.98
N SER A 87 4.02 19.64 24.96
CA SER A 87 3.63 19.54 23.55
C SER A 87 3.42 18.10 23.08
N GLY A 88 3.56 17.11 23.98
CA GLY A 88 3.49 15.69 23.67
C GLY A 88 4.73 15.16 22.95
N ARG A 89 5.81 15.94 22.87
CA ARG A 89 7.05 15.55 22.19
C ARG A 89 7.90 14.68 23.08
N PHE A 90 8.57 13.68 22.50
CA PHE A 90 9.58 12.87 23.18
C PHE A 90 10.88 12.80 22.38
N VAL A 91 11.98 12.52 23.09
CA VAL A 91 13.26 12.11 22.54
C VAL A 91 13.75 10.94 23.39
N LEU A 92 13.75 9.75 22.81
CA LEU A 92 14.12 8.48 23.43
C LEU A 92 15.52 8.09 22.96
N GLU A 93 16.44 7.90 23.89
CA GLU A 93 17.70 7.20 23.65
C GLU A 93 17.50 5.73 24.05
N THR A 94 17.73 4.81 23.12
CA THR A 94 17.41 3.39 23.29
C THR A 94 18.58 2.49 22.93
N SER A 95 18.64 1.33 23.58
CA SER A 95 19.56 0.25 23.26
C SER A 95 19.07 -0.70 22.17
N ALA A 96 17.94 -0.41 21.52
CA ALA A 96 17.41 -1.25 20.43
C ALA A 96 18.39 -1.26 19.25
N ASP A 97 18.81 -2.47 18.86
CA ASP A 97 19.71 -2.80 17.77
C ASP A 97 18.96 -3.31 16.52
N SER A 98 17.69 -3.74 16.67
CA SER A 98 16.85 -4.10 15.52
C SER A 98 16.55 -2.91 14.60
N ASP A 99 16.59 -3.12 13.28
CA ASP A 99 16.26 -2.06 12.31
C ASP A 99 14.79 -1.65 12.37
N LEU A 100 13.90 -2.58 12.72
CA LEU A 100 12.49 -2.29 13.00
C LEU A 100 12.20 -2.49 14.49
N MET A 101 11.55 -1.52 15.12
CA MET A 101 11.20 -1.55 16.55
C MET A 101 9.79 -1.01 16.81
N VAL A 102 9.18 -1.41 17.93
CA VAL A 102 7.93 -0.83 18.41
C VAL A 102 8.25 0.20 19.47
N VAL A 103 7.78 1.43 19.29
CA VAL A 103 7.88 2.48 20.31
C VAL A 103 6.50 2.70 20.91
N THR A 104 6.41 2.59 22.24
CA THR A 104 5.14 2.65 22.98
C THR A 104 5.17 3.76 24.01
N ALA A 105 4.11 4.57 24.02
CA ALA A 105 3.84 5.61 25.01
C ALA A 105 2.70 5.20 25.94
N THR A 106 2.92 5.27 27.25
CA THR A 106 1.94 4.87 28.27
C THR A 106 1.71 5.97 29.31
N LYS A 107 0.44 6.16 29.73
CA LYS A 107 0.08 7.07 30.83
C LYS A 107 -1.25 6.66 31.48
N GLY A 108 -1.18 6.03 32.64
CA GLY A 108 -2.40 5.49 33.27
C GLY A 108 -3.03 4.44 32.36
N ASP A 109 -4.27 4.66 31.93
CA ASP A 109 -4.99 3.78 30.99
C ASP A 109 -4.75 4.14 29.50
N PHE A 110 -4.00 5.22 29.22
CA PHE A 110 -3.63 5.58 27.86
C PHE A 110 -2.44 4.75 27.38
N GLU A 111 -2.56 4.21 26.17
CA GLU A 111 -1.50 3.52 25.45
C GLU A 111 -1.55 3.89 23.96
N SER A 112 -0.39 4.12 23.37
CA SER A 112 -0.24 4.32 21.94
C SER A 112 1.11 3.78 21.49
N SER A 113 1.19 3.29 20.25
CA SER A 113 2.37 2.65 19.71
C SER A 113 2.56 3.00 18.24
N ILE A 114 3.78 2.81 17.77
CA ILE A 114 4.17 3.01 16.37
C ILE A 114 5.33 2.08 16.04
N LEU A 115 5.33 1.52 14.83
CA LEU A 115 6.48 0.85 14.26
C LEU A 115 7.48 1.89 13.77
N VAL A 116 8.76 1.72 14.06
CA VAL A 116 9.82 2.64 13.68
C VAL A 116 10.86 1.86 12.88
N ASP A 117 11.03 2.25 11.62
CA ASP A 117 12.14 1.76 10.80
C ASP A 117 13.33 2.71 10.95
N ALA A 118 14.38 2.21 11.59
CA ALA A 118 15.65 2.87 11.85
C ALA A 118 16.80 2.32 10.99
N THR A 119 16.49 1.58 9.91
CA THR A 119 17.50 0.97 9.02
C THR A 119 18.52 2.02 8.57
N GLY A 120 19.80 1.77 8.86
CA GLY A 120 20.90 2.64 8.46
C GLY A 120 20.94 4.03 9.12
N SER A 121 20.15 4.26 10.19
CA SER A 121 20.14 5.52 10.93
C SER A 121 20.35 5.33 12.44
N THR A 122 21.16 6.21 13.03
CA THR A 122 21.29 6.32 14.49
C THR A 122 20.33 7.34 15.09
N SER A 123 19.61 8.10 14.26
CA SER A 123 18.62 9.09 14.70
C SER A 123 17.40 9.07 13.78
N THR A 124 16.24 8.72 14.31
CA THR A 124 15.00 8.62 13.54
C THR A 124 13.92 9.52 14.14
N GLU A 125 13.32 10.35 13.30
CA GLU A 125 12.08 11.07 13.64
C GLU A 125 10.90 10.25 13.12
N THR A 126 9.89 10.04 13.96
CA THR A 126 8.72 9.23 13.66
C THR A 126 7.54 10.11 13.24
N PRO A 127 6.53 9.51 12.57
CA PRO A 127 5.19 10.07 12.57
C PRO A 127 4.65 10.26 14.00
N ALA A 128 3.62 11.10 14.13
CA ALA A 128 2.87 11.19 15.39
C ALA A 128 2.20 9.85 15.71
N MET A 129 2.21 9.44 16.98
CA MET A 129 1.46 8.27 17.43
C MET A 129 -0.04 8.57 17.43
N THR A 130 -0.80 7.79 16.68
CA THR A 130 -2.25 7.90 16.46
C THR A 130 -2.94 6.56 16.74
N SER A 131 -4.27 6.54 16.66
CA SER A 131 -5.06 5.31 16.64
C SER A 131 -4.62 4.37 15.54
N GLU A 132 -4.31 4.93 14.37
CA GLU A 132 -3.90 4.19 13.18
C GLU A 132 -2.51 3.57 13.37
N THR A 133 -1.51 4.34 13.80
CA THR A 133 -0.16 3.78 14.03
C THR A 133 -0.14 2.75 15.15
N TYR A 134 -1.00 2.92 16.17
CA TYR A 134 -1.18 1.93 17.23
C TYR A 134 -1.74 0.63 16.66
N ALA A 135 -2.80 0.71 15.85
CA ALA A 135 -3.39 -0.46 15.21
C ALA A 135 -2.43 -1.12 14.22
N GLU A 136 -1.66 -0.35 13.45
CA GLU A 136 -0.61 -0.86 12.57
C GLU A 136 0.44 -1.65 13.36
N ALA A 137 0.95 -1.09 14.46
CA ALA A 137 1.93 -1.78 15.30
C ALA A 137 1.38 -3.08 15.91
N GLU A 138 0.15 -3.06 16.44
CA GLU A 138 -0.52 -4.25 16.97
C GLU A 138 -0.72 -5.34 15.90
N VAL A 139 -1.18 -4.96 14.70
CA VAL A 139 -1.41 -5.90 13.59
C VAL A 139 -0.10 -6.51 13.12
N TYR A 140 0.96 -5.72 12.96
CA TYR A 140 2.26 -6.22 12.57
C TYR A 140 2.84 -7.19 13.60
N VAL A 141 2.80 -6.83 14.90
CA VAL A 141 3.28 -7.72 15.98
C VAL A 141 2.51 -9.04 15.99
N GLU A 142 1.19 -9.01 15.79
CA GLU A 142 0.38 -10.23 15.71
C GLU A 142 0.67 -11.07 14.47
N ALA A 143 0.99 -10.46 13.32
CA ALA A 143 1.44 -11.19 12.13
C ALA A 143 2.76 -11.93 12.41
N GLN A 144 3.75 -11.23 12.97
CA GLN A 144 5.04 -11.81 13.32
C GLN A 144 4.92 -12.92 14.38
N ARG A 145 4.00 -12.78 15.35
CA ARG A 145 3.76 -13.81 16.38
C ARG A 145 3.17 -15.11 15.79
N GLN A 146 2.46 -15.00 14.68
CA GLN A 146 1.88 -16.13 13.97
C GLN A 146 2.87 -16.75 12.97
N ASN A 147 4.06 -16.16 12.80
CA ASN A 147 5.07 -16.49 11.79
C ASN A 147 4.56 -16.28 10.36
N GLU A 148 3.80 -15.20 10.14
CA GLU A 148 3.39 -14.75 8.82
C GLU A 148 4.54 -13.89 8.25
N GLU A 149 5.59 -14.55 7.73
CA GLU A 149 6.83 -13.91 7.28
C GLU A 149 6.65 -13.06 6.01
N GLU A 150 5.54 -13.29 5.30
CA GLU A 150 5.08 -12.62 4.09
C GLU A 150 4.51 -11.22 4.41
N VAL A 151 4.08 -10.96 5.65
CA VAL A 151 3.49 -9.68 6.03
C VAL A 151 4.57 -8.63 6.35
N THR A 152 4.70 -7.64 5.49
CA THR A 152 5.60 -6.50 5.71
C THR A 152 4.93 -5.38 6.51
N ALA A 153 5.74 -4.46 7.06
CA ALA A 153 5.20 -3.25 7.67
C ALA A 153 4.50 -2.34 6.64
N ALA A 154 4.91 -2.39 5.37
CA ALA A 154 4.27 -1.66 4.28
C ALA A 154 2.86 -2.18 3.99
N ASP A 155 2.67 -3.51 4.00
CA ASP A 155 1.34 -4.12 3.84
C ASP A 155 0.40 -3.67 4.95
N VAL A 156 0.85 -3.77 6.20
CA VAL A 156 0.05 -3.35 7.35
C VAL A 156 -0.33 -1.88 7.23
N ALA A 157 0.62 -1.00 6.94
CA ALA A 157 0.37 0.43 6.76
C ALA A 157 -0.49 0.74 5.52
N ALA A 158 -0.49 -0.10 4.48
CA ALA A 158 -1.35 0.06 3.32
C ALA A 158 -2.80 -0.31 3.65
N PHE A 159 -3.01 -1.41 4.39
CA PHE A 159 -4.32 -1.99 4.66
C PHE A 159 -5.02 -1.41 5.90
N VAL A 160 -4.30 -1.17 7.01
CA VAL A 160 -4.88 -0.65 8.25
C VAL A 160 -5.15 0.84 8.08
N ASP A 161 -6.42 1.24 8.21
CA ASP A 161 -6.82 2.64 8.20
C ASP A 161 -7.54 3.04 9.49
N ALA A 162 -7.91 4.31 9.59
CA ALA A 162 -8.57 4.86 10.78
C ALA A 162 -9.86 4.11 11.19
N GLU A 163 -10.62 3.55 10.25
CA GLU A 163 -11.85 2.81 10.56
C GLU A 163 -11.54 1.42 11.13
N ILE A 164 -10.53 0.74 10.59
CA ILE A 164 -10.02 -0.53 11.16
C ILE A 164 -9.43 -0.28 12.56
N ALA A 165 -8.63 0.78 12.69
CA ALA A 165 -8.02 1.17 13.96
C ALA A 165 -9.07 1.46 15.04
N ALA A 166 -10.16 2.16 14.68
CA ALA A 166 -11.27 2.42 15.60
C ALA A 166 -11.94 1.13 16.08
N ARG A 167 -12.08 0.12 15.22
CA ARG A 167 -12.68 -1.19 15.57
C ARG A 167 -11.78 -2.04 16.45
N ILE A 168 -10.47 -2.00 16.22
CA ILE A 168 -9.47 -2.64 17.09
C ILE A 168 -9.50 -1.96 18.48
N ARG A 169 -9.44 -0.62 18.53
CA ARG A 169 -9.49 0.12 19.80
C ARG A 169 -10.79 -0.08 20.58
N SER A 170 -11.92 -0.24 19.90
CA SER A 170 -13.20 -0.52 20.56
C SER A 170 -13.37 -1.99 20.96
N GLY A 171 -12.42 -2.88 20.61
CA GLY A 171 -12.51 -4.32 20.82
C GLY A 171 -13.60 -5.01 20.01
N SER A 172 -14.14 -4.35 18.98
CA SER A 172 -15.13 -4.94 18.07
C SER A 172 -14.50 -5.83 17.00
N GLU A 173 -13.20 -5.66 16.77
CA GLU A 173 -12.35 -6.56 16.00
C GLU A 173 -11.00 -6.70 16.72
N THR A 174 -10.19 -7.70 16.35
CA THR A 174 -8.86 -7.93 16.92
C THR A 174 -7.76 -7.72 15.90
N ALA A 175 -6.61 -7.21 16.34
CA ALA A 175 -5.42 -7.07 15.50
C ALA A 175 -4.99 -8.41 14.89
N ALA A 176 -5.05 -9.51 15.65
CA ALA A 176 -4.73 -10.86 15.17
C ALA A 176 -5.59 -11.30 13.98
N ARG A 177 -6.91 -11.01 13.98
CA ARG A 177 -7.78 -11.36 12.85
C ARG A 177 -7.52 -10.50 11.61
N VAL A 178 -7.15 -9.23 11.81
CA VAL A 178 -6.72 -8.35 10.71
C VAL A 178 -5.39 -8.83 10.13
N ALA A 179 -4.43 -9.20 10.99
CA ALA A 179 -3.13 -9.74 10.61
C ALA A 179 -3.28 -11.00 9.73
N VAL A 180 -4.09 -11.97 10.17
CA VAL A 180 -4.37 -13.19 9.40
C VAL A 180 -4.99 -12.87 8.04
N ALA A 181 -5.90 -11.90 7.96
CA ALA A 181 -6.52 -11.53 6.68
C ALA A 181 -5.50 -10.92 5.70
N ILE A 182 -4.58 -10.09 6.21
CA ILE A 182 -3.48 -9.52 5.41
C ILE A 182 -2.51 -10.63 4.99
N ALA A 183 -2.14 -11.53 5.91
CA ALA A 183 -1.26 -12.66 5.63
C ALA A 183 -1.79 -13.57 4.52
N ASN A 184 -3.03 -14.06 4.63
CA ASN A 184 -3.62 -14.89 3.57
C ASN A 184 -3.73 -14.15 2.22
N SER A 185 -3.81 -12.82 2.23
CA SER A 185 -3.81 -11.99 1.02
C SER A 185 -2.42 -11.89 0.41
N ALA A 186 -1.37 -11.74 1.24
CA ALA A 186 0.02 -11.74 0.82
C ALA A 186 0.45 -13.13 0.31
N GLU A 187 0.16 -14.19 1.08
CA GLU A 187 0.41 -15.58 0.70
C GLU A 187 -0.23 -15.92 -0.65
N ALA A 188 -1.49 -15.53 -0.89
CA ALA A 188 -2.15 -15.77 -2.17
C ALA A 188 -1.53 -15.00 -3.34
N GLU A 189 -0.87 -13.88 -3.08
CA GLU A 189 -0.13 -13.13 -4.09
C GLU A 189 1.19 -13.83 -4.43
N GLU A 190 1.95 -14.21 -3.40
CA GLU A 190 3.24 -14.88 -3.54
C GLU A 190 3.07 -16.26 -4.18
N GLU A 191 2.18 -17.09 -3.66
CA GLU A 191 1.87 -18.43 -4.19
C GLU A 191 1.43 -18.36 -5.67
N TYR A 192 0.60 -17.37 -6.03
CA TYR A 192 0.23 -17.17 -7.44
C TYR A 192 1.44 -16.81 -8.30
N ALA A 193 2.27 -15.88 -7.82
CA ALA A 193 3.45 -15.43 -8.55
C ALA A 193 4.49 -16.55 -8.73
N GLU A 194 4.74 -17.35 -7.69
CA GLU A 194 5.65 -18.49 -7.71
C GLU A 194 5.14 -19.56 -8.68
N GLU A 195 3.93 -20.09 -8.43
CA GLU A 195 3.43 -21.27 -9.15
C GLU A 195 3.11 -20.99 -10.62
N ASN A 196 2.69 -19.77 -10.96
CA ASN A 196 2.09 -19.47 -12.26
C ASN A 196 2.84 -18.44 -13.11
N GLU A 197 3.65 -17.58 -12.48
CA GLU A 197 4.42 -16.54 -13.17
C GLU A 197 5.94 -16.79 -13.10
N GLY A 198 6.36 -17.83 -12.36
CA GLY A 198 7.74 -18.31 -12.30
C GLY A 198 8.66 -17.46 -11.43
N PHE A 199 8.11 -16.82 -10.40
CA PHE A 199 8.87 -16.08 -9.41
C PHE A 199 9.77 -17.04 -8.63
N ASP A 200 11.01 -16.62 -8.40
CA ASP A 200 11.93 -17.32 -7.51
C ASP A 200 12.16 -16.55 -6.20
N ASP A 201 12.86 -17.17 -5.26
CA ASP A 201 13.20 -16.58 -3.96
C ASP A 201 13.89 -15.21 -4.12
N GLU A 202 14.70 -14.98 -5.16
CA GLU A 202 15.38 -13.71 -5.40
C GLU A 202 14.43 -12.61 -5.89
N ASP A 203 13.35 -12.96 -6.60
CA ASP A 203 12.26 -12.03 -6.95
C ASP A 203 11.48 -11.61 -5.70
N PHE A 204 11.18 -12.55 -4.79
CA PHE A 204 10.49 -12.26 -3.54
C PHE A 204 11.33 -11.43 -2.57
N ASP A 205 12.61 -11.76 -2.42
CA ASP A 205 13.55 -10.96 -1.61
C ASP A 205 13.60 -9.51 -2.12
N ARG A 206 13.67 -9.31 -3.44
CA ARG A 206 13.62 -7.96 -4.04
C ARG A 206 12.29 -7.26 -3.79
N ALA A 207 11.16 -7.95 -3.88
CA ALA A 207 9.85 -7.38 -3.57
C ALA A 207 9.75 -6.93 -2.11
N LYS A 208 10.25 -7.77 -1.18
CA LYS A 208 10.29 -7.46 0.25
C LYS A 208 11.19 -6.26 0.56
N GLU A 209 12.38 -6.18 -0.05
CA GLU A 209 13.26 -5.02 0.05
C GLU A 209 12.59 -3.73 -0.46
N GLU A 210 11.79 -3.84 -1.54
CA GLU A 210 11.01 -2.74 -2.11
C GLU A 210 9.89 -2.28 -1.16
N ASP A 211 9.21 -3.20 -0.49
CA ASP A 211 8.20 -2.86 0.52
C ASP A 211 8.82 -2.21 1.76
N GLU A 212 9.96 -2.73 2.26
CA GLU A 212 10.72 -2.10 3.35
C GLU A 212 11.14 -0.67 2.98
N ARG A 213 11.68 -0.47 1.77
CA ARG A 213 12.02 0.87 1.27
C ARG A 213 10.78 1.77 1.21
N THR A 214 9.68 1.25 0.70
CA THR A 214 8.42 1.98 0.60
C THR A 214 7.92 2.42 1.97
N TYR A 215 8.02 1.55 2.97
CA TYR A 215 7.62 1.88 4.34
C TYR A 215 8.51 2.98 4.94
N ARG A 216 9.82 2.92 4.71
CA ARG A 216 10.75 4.01 5.10
C ARG A 216 10.41 5.34 4.45
N ASP A 217 10.12 5.35 3.16
CA ASP A 217 9.75 6.56 2.43
C ASP A 217 8.42 7.13 2.94
N TYR A 218 7.47 6.26 3.29
CA TYR A 218 6.22 6.65 3.93
C TYR A 218 6.46 7.29 5.31
N GLN A 219 7.22 6.63 6.19
CA GLN A 219 7.56 7.20 7.50
C GLN A 219 8.28 8.54 7.38
N SER A 220 9.25 8.64 6.46
CA SER A 220 9.99 9.88 6.20
C SER A 220 9.08 11.01 5.72
N SER A 221 8.07 10.69 4.92
CA SER A 221 7.07 11.66 4.43
C SER A 221 6.07 12.09 5.50
N MET A 222 5.96 11.31 6.58
CA MET A 222 5.02 11.49 7.68
C MET A 222 5.67 12.03 8.97
N ARG A 223 6.97 12.38 8.94
CA ARG A 223 7.72 12.86 10.12
C ARG A 223 7.10 14.10 10.75
N GLY A 224 6.98 14.05 12.08
CA GLY A 224 6.41 15.14 12.86
C GLY A 224 4.92 15.37 12.59
N GLN A 225 4.47 16.62 12.71
CA GLN A 225 3.09 17.00 12.36
C GLN A 225 3.01 17.43 10.90
N VAL A 226 2.47 16.57 10.05
CA VAL A 226 2.25 16.88 8.62
C VAL A 226 0.85 17.44 8.37
N SER A 227 0.68 18.17 7.25
CA SER A 227 -0.65 18.63 6.84
C SER A 227 -1.51 17.45 6.38
N ALA A 228 -2.84 17.58 6.47
CA ALA A 228 -3.77 16.55 6.01
C ALA A 228 -3.56 16.17 4.53
N SER A 229 -3.24 17.14 3.66
CA SER A 229 -2.95 16.87 2.25
C SER A 229 -1.63 16.13 2.05
N ALA A 230 -0.59 16.44 2.84
CA ALA A 230 0.67 15.72 2.80
C ALA A 230 0.49 14.27 3.26
N ALA A 231 -0.28 14.05 4.34
CA ALA A 231 -0.59 12.72 4.83
C ALA A 231 -1.34 11.86 3.79
N VAL A 232 -2.36 12.44 3.14
CA VAL A 232 -3.09 11.76 2.06
C VAL A 232 -2.15 11.42 0.90
N ASN A 233 -1.29 12.34 0.48
CA ASN A 233 -0.34 12.09 -0.62
C ASN A 233 0.68 10.99 -0.26
N ALA A 234 1.21 10.99 0.96
CA ALA A 234 2.12 9.96 1.44
C ALA A 234 1.44 8.59 1.45
N ARG A 235 0.19 8.51 1.91
CA ARG A 235 -0.59 7.26 1.89
C ARG A 235 -0.88 6.77 0.47
N VAL A 236 -1.24 7.66 -0.44
CA VAL A 236 -1.46 7.31 -1.86
C VAL A 236 -0.17 6.79 -2.51
N ALA A 237 0.99 7.37 -2.16
CA ALA A 237 2.29 6.90 -2.65
C ALA A 237 2.61 5.50 -2.12
N LEU A 238 2.42 5.27 -0.81
CA LEU A 238 2.55 3.96 -0.17
C LEU A 238 1.67 2.91 -0.86
N GLU A 239 0.37 3.18 -1.01
CA GLU A 239 -0.58 2.25 -1.65
C GLU A 239 -0.16 1.87 -3.07
N ARG A 240 0.29 2.85 -3.87
CA ARG A 240 0.73 2.58 -5.25
C ARG A 240 2.02 1.79 -5.33
N ALA A 241 2.94 2.03 -4.41
CA ALA A 241 4.22 1.33 -4.36
C ALA A 241 4.00 -0.14 -3.96
N VAL A 242 3.24 -0.40 -2.88
CA VAL A 242 2.87 -1.76 -2.46
C VAL A 242 2.13 -2.48 -3.59
N ALA A 243 1.13 -1.87 -4.23
CA ALA A 243 0.40 -2.47 -5.36
C ALA A 243 1.29 -2.85 -6.57
N ARG A 244 2.53 -2.37 -6.63
CA ARG A 244 3.47 -2.55 -7.73
C ARG A 244 4.80 -3.15 -7.27
N ALA A 245 4.89 -3.70 -6.06
CA ALA A 245 6.13 -4.19 -5.48
C ALA A 245 6.81 -5.23 -6.38
N HIS A 246 6.10 -6.30 -6.78
CA HIS A 246 6.67 -7.33 -7.66
C HIS A 246 7.03 -6.76 -9.03
N ALA A 247 6.16 -5.92 -9.61
CA ALA A 247 6.47 -5.26 -10.89
C ALA A 247 7.73 -4.37 -10.82
N THR A 248 7.99 -3.76 -9.67
CA THR A 248 9.20 -2.96 -9.40
C THR A 248 10.41 -3.85 -9.17
N ALA A 249 10.21 -5.01 -8.52
CA ALA A 249 11.21 -6.03 -8.32
C ALA A 249 11.64 -6.73 -9.62
N GLY A 250 10.83 -6.68 -10.69
CA GLY A 250 11.17 -7.22 -12.01
C GLY A 250 10.04 -7.97 -12.72
N ALA A 251 8.89 -8.16 -12.07
CA ALA A 251 7.72 -8.78 -12.69
C ALA A 251 7.27 -8.04 -13.94
N SER A 252 6.61 -8.78 -14.84
CA SER A 252 5.72 -8.12 -15.78
C SER A 252 4.53 -7.50 -15.03
N ALA A 253 4.02 -6.36 -15.52
CA ALA A 253 2.83 -5.75 -14.95
C ALA A 253 1.61 -6.70 -15.01
N THR A 254 1.55 -7.60 -16.00
CA THR A 254 0.52 -8.65 -16.09
C THR A 254 0.62 -9.63 -14.93
N ALA A 255 1.82 -10.13 -14.62
CA ALA A 255 2.04 -11.05 -13.52
C ALA A 255 1.58 -10.44 -12.19
N GLN A 256 2.01 -9.20 -11.91
CA GLN A 256 1.56 -8.43 -10.74
C GLN A 256 0.02 -8.28 -10.69
N ALA A 257 -0.63 -7.98 -11.81
CA ALA A 257 -2.09 -7.81 -11.85
C ALA A 257 -2.84 -9.11 -11.56
N LYS A 258 -2.35 -10.24 -12.07
CA LYS A 258 -2.94 -11.57 -11.80
C LYS A 258 -2.71 -12.01 -10.36
N ALA A 259 -1.51 -11.80 -9.82
CA ALA A 259 -1.18 -12.07 -8.43
C ALA A 259 -2.03 -11.23 -7.47
N ARG A 260 -2.20 -9.92 -7.72
CA ARG A 260 -3.11 -9.06 -6.95
C ARG A 260 -4.59 -9.44 -7.13
N GLY A 261 -4.95 -10.08 -8.24
CA GLY A 261 -6.27 -10.70 -8.42
C GLY A 261 -6.49 -11.89 -7.47
N ALA A 262 -5.49 -12.75 -7.29
CA ALA A 262 -5.52 -13.84 -6.32
C ALA A 262 -5.56 -13.30 -4.87
N SER A 263 -4.66 -12.36 -4.54
CA SER A 263 -4.63 -11.63 -3.26
C SER A 263 -6.01 -11.07 -2.89
N LYS A 264 -6.64 -10.37 -3.83
CA LYS A 264 -7.98 -9.79 -3.66
C LYS A 264 -9.04 -10.83 -3.34
N THR A 265 -9.05 -11.96 -4.04
CA THR A 265 -10.00 -13.04 -3.77
C THR A 265 -9.74 -13.69 -2.42
N ALA A 266 -8.48 -13.84 -2.00
CA ALA A 266 -8.16 -14.33 -0.67
C ALA A 266 -8.69 -13.37 0.40
N MET A 267 -8.43 -12.07 0.25
CA MET A 267 -8.99 -11.05 1.14
C MET A 267 -10.52 -11.13 1.21
N GLN A 268 -11.22 -11.29 0.08
CA GLN A 268 -12.67 -11.44 0.07
C GLN A 268 -13.14 -12.69 0.85
N SER A 269 -12.46 -13.83 0.67
CA SER A 269 -12.79 -15.10 1.34
C SER A 269 -12.53 -15.05 2.85
N PHE A 270 -11.33 -14.64 3.26
CA PHE A 270 -10.90 -14.72 4.67
C PHE A 270 -11.48 -13.59 5.54
N THR A 271 -11.99 -12.51 4.95
CA THR A 271 -12.69 -11.44 5.69
C THR A 271 -14.19 -11.69 5.87
N ALA A 272 -14.76 -12.76 5.29
CA ALA A 272 -16.21 -12.96 5.22
C ALA A 272 -16.92 -12.90 6.60
N ASN A 273 -16.27 -13.38 7.66
CA ASN A 273 -16.81 -13.46 9.02
C ASN A 273 -16.32 -12.33 9.95
N MET A 274 -15.65 -11.30 9.44
CA MET A 274 -15.17 -10.15 10.22
C MET A 274 -16.29 -9.12 10.48
N ASP A 275 -16.00 -8.15 11.34
CA ASP A 275 -16.84 -6.95 11.48
C ASP A 275 -17.13 -6.33 10.11
N ALA A 276 -18.36 -5.84 9.89
CA ALA A 276 -18.77 -5.37 8.57
C ALA A 276 -17.98 -4.15 8.09
N THR A 277 -17.57 -3.26 9.00
CA THR A 277 -16.71 -2.10 8.67
C THR A 277 -15.32 -2.60 8.32
N VAL A 278 -14.71 -3.44 9.16
CA VAL A 278 -13.36 -3.96 8.90
C VAL A 278 -13.32 -4.75 7.58
N ARG A 279 -14.30 -5.63 7.35
CA ARG A 279 -14.44 -6.39 6.11
C ARG A 279 -14.51 -5.48 4.89
N PHE A 280 -15.34 -4.43 4.93
CA PHE A 280 -15.46 -3.50 3.81
C PHE A 280 -14.14 -2.76 3.56
N HIS A 281 -13.49 -2.25 4.60
CA HIS A 281 -12.25 -1.48 4.46
C HIS A 281 -11.09 -2.33 3.94
N LEU A 282 -10.90 -3.54 4.45
CA LEU A 282 -9.89 -4.47 3.96
C LEU A 282 -10.13 -4.86 2.48
N ARG A 283 -11.38 -5.18 2.12
CA ARG A 283 -11.74 -5.50 0.73
C ARG A 283 -11.55 -4.31 -0.19
N LYS A 284 -11.93 -3.10 0.23
CA LYS A 284 -11.71 -1.87 -0.52
C LYS A 284 -10.23 -1.63 -0.80
N LYS A 285 -9.35 -1.88 0.17
CA LYS A 285 -7.89 -1.78 -0.03
C LYS A 285 -7.39 -2.82 -1.03
N ALA A 286 -7.82 -4.08 -0.92
CA ALA A 286 -7.46 -5.11 -1.89
C ALA A 286 -7.96 -4.80 -3.32
N GLU A 287 -9.20 -4.29 -3.44
CA GLU A 287 -9.76 -3.79 -4.70
C GLU A 287 -8.95 -2.62 -5.27
N LEU A 288 -8.48 -1.71 -4.42
CA LEU A 288 -7.62 -0.60 -4.83
C LEU A 288 -6.26 -1.10 -5.35
N MET A 289 -5.61 -2.04 -4.68
CA MET A 289 -4.35 -2.62 -5.15
C MET A 289 -4.53 -3.34 -6.49
N SER A 290 -5.60 -4.14 -6.61
CA SER A 290 -5.94 -4.81 -7.86
C SER A 290 -6.24 -3.81 -8.99
N ALA A 291 -6.97 -2.72 -8.71
CA ALA A 291 -7.23 -1.65 -9.68
C ALA A 291 -5.93 -0.98 -10.18
N ILE A 292 -5.00 -0.67 -9.26
CA ILE A 292 -3.71 -0.07 -9.62
C ILE A 292 -2.88 -1.02 -10.49
N ALA A 293 -2.82 -2.31 -10.12
CA ALA A 293 -2.06 -3.32 -10.83
C ALA A 293 -2.66 -3.63 -12.22
N SER A 294 -3.96 -3.90 -12.30
CA SER A 294 -4.66 -4.17 -13.57
C SER A 294 -4.63 -2.96 -14.50
N GLY A 295 -4.79 -1.74 -13.98
CA GLY A 295 -4.65 -0.52 -14.77
C GLY A 295 -3.26 -0.38 -15.38
N ALA A 296 -2.20 -0.61 -14.60
CA ALA A 296 -0.82 -0.59 -15.08
C ALA A 296 -0.54 -1.71 -16.09
N ALA A 297 -1.06 -2.91 -15.87
CA ALA A 297 -0.91 -4.04 -16.78
C ALA A 297 -1.56 -3.76 -18.13
N ILE A 298 -2.81 -3.29 -18.14
CA ILE A 298 -3.54 -2.98 -19.37
C ILE A 298 -2.84 -1.83 -20.11
N GLU A 299 -2.43 -0.77 -19.41
CA GLU A 299 -1.64 0.31 -20.02
C GLU A 299 -0.36 -0.23 -20.68
N ALA A 300 0.39 -1.11 -20.01
CA ALA A 300 1.60 -1.72 -20.56
C ALA A 300 1.32 -2.55 -21.82
N GLU A 301 0.22 -3.30 -21.88
CA GLU A 301 -0.18 -4.05 -23.08
C GLU A 301 -0.49 -3.11 -24.26
N PHE A 302 -1.25 -2.03 -24.02
CA PHE A 302 -1.55 -1.05 -25.07
C PHE A 302 -0.28 -0.31 -25.55
N GLN A 303 0.65 -0.01 -24.64
CA GLN A 303 1.95 0.59 -24.98
C GLN A 303 2.82 -0.36 -25.81
N ALA A 304 2.89 -1.64 -25.45
CA ALA A 304 3.64 -2.66 -26.18
C ALA A 304 3.10 -2.84 -27.61
N GLU A 305 1.79 -2.70 -27.81
CA GLU A 305 1.15 -2.70 -29.13
C GLU A 305 1.37 -1.41 -29.94
N GLY A 306 1.98 -0.38 -29.35
CA GLY A 306 2.09 0.95 -29.97
C GLY A 306 0.73 1.61 -30.19
N SER A 307 -0.27 1.29 -29.36
CA SER A 307 -1.64 1.70 -29.56
C SER A 307 -1.85 3.20 -29.33
N SER A 308 -2.66 3.80 -30.20
CA SER A 308 -3.18 5.16 -30.02
C SER A 308 -4.14 5.30 -28.82
N GLN A 309 -4.63 4.20 -28.26
CA GLN A 309 -5.57 4.18 -27.14
C GLN A 309 -4.89 4.28 -25.77
N THR A 310 -3.55 4.24 -25.71
CA THR A 310 -2.78 4.27 -24.45
C THR A 310 -3.26 5.38 -23.51
N SER A 311 -3.40 6.61 -23.98
CA SER A 311 -3.82 7.74 -23.12
C SER A 311 -5.26 7.64 -22.63
N THR A 312 -6.16 7.02 -23.41
CA THR A 312 -7.54 6.73 -23.00
C THR A 312 -7.53 5.71 -21.86
N VAL A 313 -6.73 4.65 -22.01
CA VAL A 313 -6.59 3.58 -21.01
C VAL A 313 -5.97 4.11 -19.72
N SER A 314 -4.90 4.92 -19.79
CA SER A 314 -4.30 5.52 -18.59
C SER A 314 -5.30 6.41 -17.83
N GLN A 315 -6.19 7.13 -18.55
CA GLN A 315 -7.25 7.93 -17.94
C GLN A 315 -8.32 7.05 -17.27
N ALA A 316 -8.76 5.97 -17.93
CA ALA A 316 -9.70 5.02 -17.35
C ALA A 316 -9.13 4.38 -16.07
N ALA A 317 -7.85 3.98 -16.08
CA ALA A 317 -7.17 3.42 -14.91
C ALA A 317 -7.07 4.44 -13.75
N ALA A 318 -6.74 5.70 -14.05
CA ALA A 318 -6.71 6.76 -13.05
C ALA A 318 -8.11 7.05 -12.45
N SER A 319 -9.16 7.02 -13.28
CA SER A 319 -10.54 7.14 -12.84
C SER A 319 -10.95 5.99 -11.93
N LEU A 320 -10.64 4.74 -12.30
CA LEU A 320 -10.90 3.56 -11.48
C LEU A 320 -10.25 3.70 -10.10
N GLU A 321 -8.95 4.02 -10.05
CA GLU A 321 -8.21 4.20 -8.79
C GLU A 321 -8.86 5.27 -7.89
N ALA A 322 -9.22 6.42 -8.46
CA ALA A 322 -9.84 7.50 -7.73
C ALA A 322 -11.24 7.12 -7.19
N GLN A 323 -12.05 6.45 -8.01
CA GLN A 323 -13.39 6.03 -7.64
C GLN A 323 -13.37 4.97 -6.55
N VAL A 324 -12.56 3.91 -6.69
CA VAL A 324 -12.40 2.85 -5.67
C VAL A 324 -11.91 3.44 -4.36
N ARG A 325 -10.92 4.35 -4.39
CA ARG A 325 -10.43 5.03 -3.16
C ARG A 325 -11.52 5.84 -2.47
N SER A 326 -12.38 6.52 -3.22
CA SER A 326 -13.46 7.34 -2.67
C SER A 326 -14.73 6.55 -2.30
N ALA A 327 -14.82 5.28 -2.69
CA ALA A 327 -16.01 4.46 -2.48
C ALA A 327 -16.32 4.28 -0.99
N GLY A 328 -17.59 4.45 -0.63
CA GLY A 328 -18.16 4.19 0.69
C GLY A 328 -19.02 2.92 0.75
N SER A 329 -19.13 2.18 -0.34
CA SER A 329 -19.84 0.89 -0.39
C SER A 329 -19.30 -0.03 -1.49
N GLU A 330 -19.54 -1.34 -1.33
CA GLU A 330 -19.19 -2.36 -2.34
C GLU A 330 -19.84 -2.07 -3.70
N SER A 331 -21.07 -1.58 -3.72
CA SER A 331 -21.77 -1.21 -4.96
C SER A 331 -21.11 -0.05 -5.71
N GLN A 332 -20.42 0.86 -5.01
CA GLN A 332 -19.67 1.95 -5.65
C GLN A 332 -18.35 1.44 -6.23
N ILE A 333 -17.73 0.44 -5.60
CA ILE A 333 -16.56 -0.25 -6.15
C ILE A 333 -16.95 -1.02 -7.42
N GLU A 334 -18.06 -1.75 -7.38
CA GLU A 334 -18.60 -2.48 -8.54
C GLU A 334 -18.91 -1.53 -9.72
N ALA A 335 -19.56 -0.40 -9.44
CA ALA A 335 -19.84 0.62 -10.45
C ALA A 335 -18.56 1.21 -11.08
N ALA A 336 -17.51 1.41 -10.28
CA ALA A 336 -16.22 1.90 -10.79
C ALA A 336 -15.57 0.88 -11.74
N TRP A 337 -15.60 -0.40 -11.39
CA TRP A 337 -15.14 -1.47 -12.27
C TRP A 337 -15.98 -1.60 -13.54
N ASP A 338 -17.31 -1.41 -13.46
CA ASP A 338 -18.18 -1.41 -14.64
C ASP A 338 -17.84 -0.28 -15.62
N GLU A 339 -17.60 0.94 -15.12
CA GLU A 339 -17.18 2.07 -15.93
C GLU A 339 -15.82 1.79 -16.60
N PHE A 340 -14.84 1.33 -15.82
CA PHE A 340 -13.53 0.94 -16.34
C PHE A 340 -13.64 -0.14 -17.42
N ARG A 341 -14.40 -1.21 -17.16
CA ARG A 341 -14.64 -2.29 -18.14
C ARG A 341 -15.26 -1.75 -19.43
N SER A 342 -16.21 -0.83 -19.34
CA SER A 342 -16.82 -0.20 -20.51
C SER A 342 -15.79 0.55 -21.36
N ASP A 343 -14.93 1.34 -20.72
CA ASP A 343 -13.87 2.09 -21.40
C ASP A 343 -12.83 1.18 -22.06
N ILE A 344 -12.40 0.12 -21.35
CA ILE A 344 -11.45 -0.86 -21.90
C ILE A 344 -12.06 -1.62 -23.08
N LYS A 345 -13.33 -2.03 -23.01
CA LYS A 345 -14.02 -2.67 -24.15
C LYS A 345 -14.01 -1.77 -25.39
N ALA A 346 -14.28 -0.48 -25.21
CA ALA A 346 -14.25 0.48 -26.31
C ALA A 346 -12.83 0.65 -26.89
N ALA A 347 -11.81 0.74 -26.05
CA ALA A 347 -10.41 0.84 -26.46
C ALA A 347 -9.95 -0.44 -27.22
N VAL A 348 -10.30 -1.63 -26.72
CA VAL A 348 -10.01 -2.91 -27.38
C VAL A 348 -10.74 -3.01 -28.72
N ALA A 349 -12.03 -2.64 -28.79
CA ALA A 349 -12.78 -2.66 -30.05
C ALA A 349 -12.12 -1.78 -31.12
N ALA A 350 -11.68 -0.57 -30.73
CA ALA A 350 -10.97 0.34 -31.61
C ALA A 350 -9.62 -0.23 -32.06
N GLU A 351 -8.83 -0.79 -31.14
CA GLU A 351 -7.50 -1.34 -31.43
C GLU A 351 -7.58 -2.58 -32.35
N LEU A 352 -8.56 -3.45 -32.13
CA LEU A 352 -8.78 -4.64 -32.96
C LEU A 352 -9.49 -4.31 -34.27
N SER A 353 -10.01 -3.09 -34.44
CA SER A 353 -10.86 -2.69 -35.57
C SER A 353 -12.08 -3.61 -35.75
N VAL A 354 -12.72 -3.99 -34.65
CA VAL A 354 -13.90 -4.86 -34.61
C VAL A 354 -15.11 -4.14 -34.01
N SER A 355 -16.30 -4.70 -34.18
CA SER A 355 -17.49 -4.15 -33.53
C SER A 355 -17.51 -4.42 -32.03
N SER A 356 -18.12 -3.54 -31.25
CA SER A 356 -18.38 -3.77 -29.83
C SER A 356 -19.19 -5.05 -29.60
N THR A 357 -20.10 -5.40 -30.51
CA THR A 357 -20.84 -6.67 -30.46
C THR A 357 -19.94 -7.90 -30.48
N LEU A 358 -18.82 -7.87 -31.22
CA LEU A 358 -17.86 -8.97 -31.20
C LEU A 358 -17.12 -9.05 -29.86
N ILE A 359 -16.77 -7.90 -29.28
CA ILE A 359 -16.17 -7.84 -27.93
C ILE A 359 -17.13 -8.41 -26.88
N ASP A 360 -18.41 -8.02 -26.91
CA ASP A 360 -19.42 -8.54 -25.99
C ASP A 360 -19.64 -10.04 -26.16
N ALA A 361 -19.62 -10.54 -27.41
CA ALA A 361 -19.70 -11.97 -27.68
C ALA A 361 -18.49 -12.74 -27.14
N ALA A 362 -17.28 -12.18 -27.26
CA ALA A 362 -16.07 -12.76 -26.68
C ALA A 362 -16.16 -12.83 -25.15
N ILE A 363 -16.59 -11.76 -24.49
CA ILE A 363 -16.80 -11.76 -23.03
C ILE A 363 -17.84 -12.81 -22.64
N THR A 364 -18.98 -12.83 -23.33
CA THR A 364 -20.07 -13.79 -23.06
C THR A 364 -19.61 -15.24 -23.22
N SER A 365 -18.68 -15.52 -24.14
CA SER A 365 -18.14 -16.86 -24.32
C SER A 365 -17.37 -17.38 -23.09
N ALA A 366 -16.82 -16.47 -22.29
CA ALA A 366 -16.11 -16.80 -21.05
C ALA A 366 -17.03 -16.96 -19.82
N ASN A 367 -18.34 -16.69 -19.91
CA ASN A 367 -19.27 -16.78 -18.77
C ASN A 367 -19.26 -18.17 -18.10
N SER A 368 -19.03 -19.24 -18.87
CA SER A 368 -18.93 -20.60 -18.31
C SER A 368 -17.66 -20.82 -17.50
N VAL A 369 -16.56 -20.15 -17.86
CA VAL A 369 -15.29 -20.16 -17.13
C VAL A 369 -15.43 -19.37 -15.84
N GLU A 370 -16.09 -18.21 -15.89
CA GLU A 370 -16.39 -17.39 -14.71
C GLU A 370 -17.32 -18.13 -13.72
N ALA A 371 -18.38 -18.77 -14.22
CA ALA A 371 -19.25 -19.59 -13.38
C ALA A 371 -18.50 -20.75 -12.72
N LYS A 372 -17.51 -21.35 -13.41
CA LYS A 372 -16.62 -22.36 -12.84
C LYS A 372 -15.73 -21.77 -11.76
N LEU A 373 -15.11 -20.61 -11.99
CA LEU A 373 -14.31 -19.93 -10.96
C LEU A 373 -15.13 -19.71 -9.69
N VAL A 374 -16.35 -19.16 -9.81
CA VAL A 374 -17.23 -18.95 -8.65
C VAL A 374 -17.52 -20.26 -7.91
N ALA A 375 -17.79 -21.35 -8.64
CA ALA A 375 -18.03 -22.66 -8.04
C ALA A 375 -16.79 -23.22 -7.33
N ASP A 376 -15.60 -23.06 -7.91
CA ASP A 376 -14.34 -23.51 -7.33
C ASP A 376 -13.99 -22.69 -6.08
N LEU A 377 -14.19 -21.37 -6.09
CA LEU A 377 -13.94 -20.49 -4.95
C LEU A 377 -14.90 -20.75 -3.78
N LEU A 378 -16.14 -21.18 -4.03
CA LEU A 378 -17.09 -21.55 -2.96
C LEU A 378 -16.64 -22.75 -2.13
N ILE A 379 -15.78 -23.60 -2.68
CA ILE A 379 -15.25 -24.79 -1.99
C ILE A 379 -13.77 -24.64 -1.64
N ALA A 380 -13.11 -23.56 -2.06
CA ALA A 380 -11.73 -23.27 -1.71
C ALA A 380 -11.65 -22.87 -0.23
N THR A 381 -11.01 -23.72 0.57
CA THR A 381 -10.80 -23.49 2.01
C THR A 381 -9.36 -23.16 2.37
N THR A 382 -8.46 -23.15 1.38
CA THR A 382 -7.02 -22.86 1.52
C THR A 382 -6.59 -21.86 0.46
N VAL A 383 -5.45 -21.20 0.69
CA VAL A 383 -4.83 -20.28 -0.27
C VAL A 383 -4.49 -21.01 -1.58
N ASP A 384 -3.87 -22.20 -1.52
CA ASP A 384 -3.50 -22.97 -2.72
C ASP A 384 -4.71 -23.28 -3.60
N ALA A 385 -5.85 -23.68 -2.99
CA ALA A 385 -7.06 -24.03 -3.74
C ALA A 385 -7.64 -22.81 -4.46
N LEU A 386 -7.51 -21.63 -3.85
CA LEU A 386 -7.93 -20.35 -4.42
C LEU A 386 -7.02 -19.93 -5.57
N VAL A 387 -5.70 -20.01 -5.37
CA VAL A 387 -4.67 -19.71 -6.37
C VAL A 387 -4.84 -20.61 -7.60
N ASN A 388 -5.00 -21.91 -7.39
CA ASN A 388 -5.25 -22.87 -8.47
C ASN A 388 -6.54 -22.55 -9.25
N ALA A 389 -7.62 -22.16 -8.56
CA ALA A 389 -8.86 -21.74 -9.22
C ALA A 389 -8.66 -20.49 -10.08
N LYS A 390 -7.86 -19.52 -9.60
CA LYS A 390 -7.52 -18.30 -10.32
C LYS A 390 -6.63 -18.55 -11.54
N ALA A 391 -5.59 -19.35 -11.39
CA ALA A 391 -4.71 -19.74 -12.49
C ALA A 391 -5.50 -20.42 -13.62
N ALA A 392 -6.36 -21.39 -13.25
CA ALA A 392 -7.23 -22.07 -14.20
C ALA A 392 -8.19 -21.10 -14.90
N TYR A 393 -8.75 -20.13 -14.16
CA TYR A 393 -9.60 -19.09 -14.74
C TYR A 393 -8.86 -18.24 -15.76
N TYR A 394 -7.71 -17.67 -15.41
CA TYR A 394 -6.98 -16.77 -16.30
C TYR A 394 -6.61 -17.46 -17.62
N SER A 395 -6.05 -18.68 -17.53
CA SER A 395 -5.69 -19.47 -18.71
C SER A 395 -6.91 -19.80 -19.59
N ALA A 396 -8.00 -20.28 -18.99
CA ALA A 396 -9.20 -20.67 -19.73
C ALA A 396 -9.96 -19.49 -20.32
N ALA A 397 -10.05 -18.37 -19.60
CA ALA A 397 -10.73 -17.16 -20.05
C ALA A 397 -9.97 -16.52 -21.22
N GLU A 398 -8.64 -16.39 -21.12
CA GLU A 398 -7.81 -15.85 -22.20
C GLU A 398 -7.93 -16.72 -23.47
N SER A 399 -7.82 -18.05 -23.33
CA SER A 399 -7.96 -18.98 -24.44
C SER A 399 -9.34 -18.88 -25.11
N THR A 400 -10.40 -18.85 -24.30
CA THR A 400 -11.80 -18.80 -24.78
C THR A 400 -12.08 -17.48 -25.52
N MET A 401 -11.67 -16.35 -24.95
CA MET A 401 -11.85 -15.04 -25.58
C MET A 401 -11.00 -14.89 -26.84
N ALA A 402 -9.76 -15.39 -26.85
CA ALA A 402 -8.90 -15.34 -28.03
C ALA A 402 -9.49 -16.15 -29.19
N ALA A 403 -10.07 -17.32 -28.91
CA ALA A 403 -10.78 -18.11 -29.91
C ALA A 403 -12.01 -17.37 -30.48
N ALA A 404 -12.76 -16.66 -29.64
CA ALA A 404 -13.89 -15.84 -30.09
C ALA A 404 -13.45 -14.64 -30.95
N LEU A 405 -12.27 -14.08 -30.66
CA LEU A 405 -11.67 -12.96 -31.38
C LEU A 405 -10.78 -13.38 -32.55
N SER A 406 -10.76 -14.66 -32.93
CA SER A 406 -9.80 -15.24 -33.89
C SER A 406 -9.82 -14.61 -35.29
N THR A 407 -10.85 -13.82 -35.60
CA THR A 407 -10.92 -13.03 -36.85
C THR A 407 -9.98 -11.82 -36.85
N SER A 408 -9.46 -11.42 -35.69
CA SER A 408 -8.45 -10.37 -35.54
C SER A 408 -7.05 -10.96 -35.42
N ALA A 409 -6.07 -10.33 -36.07
CA ALA A 409 -4.65 -10.66 -35.87
C ALA A 409 -4.15 -10.33 -34.44
N LYS A 410 -4.89 -9.50 -33.70
CA LYS A 410 -4.60 -9.09 -32.31
C LYS A 410 -5.51 -9.80 -31.29
N ALA A 411 -6.01 -11.00 -31.63
CA ALA A 411 -6.94 -11.75 -30.78
C ALA A 411 -6.39 -12.01 -29.36
N ASN A 412 -5.12 -12.43 -29.25
CA ASN A 412 -4.48 -12.72 -27.97
C ASN A 412 -4.34 -11.45 -27.10
N PHE A 413 -3.94 -10.33 -27.70
CA PHE A 413 -3.89 -9.04 -27.02
C PHE A 413 -5.27 -8.65 -26.47
N GLY A 414 -6.31 -8.70 -27.33
CA GLY A 414 -7.67 -8.36 -26.92
C GLY A 414 -8.18 -9.25 -25.79
N ALA A 415 -7.94 -10.57 -25.88
CA ALA A 415 -8.32 -11.51 -24.83
C ALA A 415 -7.62 -11.22 -23.50
N LYS A 416 -6.30 -11.02 -23.52
CA LYS A 416 -5.51 -10.71 -22.33
C LYS A 416 -5.99 -9.44 -21.63
N VAL A 417 -6.18 -8.37 -22.38
CA VAL A 417 -6.68 -7.09 -21.86
C VAL A 417 -8.08 -7.23 -21.26
N LEU A 418 -9.00 -7.92 -21.94
CA LEU A 418 -10.37 -8.11 -21.45
C LEU A 418 -10.42 -8.96 -20.17
N VAL A 419 -9.56 -9.97 -20.05
CA VAL A 419 -9.44 -10.79 -18.85
C VAL A 419 -8.86 -9.97 -17.69
N LEU A 420 -7.81 -9.19 -17.91
CA LEU A 420 -7.26 -8.28 -16.88
C LEU A 420 -8.29 -7.24 -16.41
N ALA A 421 -9.12 -6.73 -17.33
CA ALA A 421 -10.17 -5.76 -17.01
C ALA A 421 -11.37 -6.38 -16.30
N SER A 422 -11.56 -7.70 -16.38
CA SER A 422 -12.69 -8.37 -15.72
C SER A 422 -12.67 -8.19 -14.21
N GLY A 423 -11.47 -8.00 -13.62
CA GLY A 423 -11.30 -7.78 -12.19
C GLY A 423 -11.89 -8.92 -11.34
N SER A 424 -11.99 -10.12 -11.91
CA SER A 424 -12.55 -11.29 -11.22
C SER A 424 -11.69 -11.68 -10.04
#